data_AF-A0A2D6LTP0-F1
#
_entry.id   AF-A0A2D6LTP0-F1
#
_cell.length_a   1.000
_cell.length_b   1.000
_cell.length_c   1.000
_cell.angle_alpha   90.00
_cell.angle_beta   90.00
_cell.angle_gamma   90.00
#
_symmetry.space_group_name_H-M   'P 1'
#
loop_
_entity.id
_entity.type
_entity.pdbx_description
1 polymer ?
#
loop_
_entity_poly.entity_id
_entity_poly.type
_entity_poly.pdbx_seq_one_letter_code
_entity_poly.pdbx_strand_id
1 'polypeptide(L)'
;MFLILYTNMVSGQLNTSQNPLAIIPTSNITAVKQFENGEFNIYVNHDDLKRFKRQGFVQYGDMGAIGDGVLDDMIYIVATHSLANIYGLDVKADNGAKYYIGDKEMTAS
;
A
#
# COMPACT_ATOMS: atom_id res chain seq x y z
N MET A 1 -41.16 17.87 20.82
CA MET A 1 -40.84 17.40 19.47
C MET A 1 -39.33 17.42 19.32
N PHE A 2 -38.66 16.31 19.67
CA PHE A 2 -37.20 16.20 19.59
C PHE A 2 -36.84 15.37 18.37
N LEU A 3 -36.06 15.99 17.47
CA LEU A 3 -35.53 15.39 16.26
C LEU A 3 -34.33 14.53 16.67
N ILE A 4 -34.48 13.20 16.67
CA ILE A 4 -33.35 12.29 16.87
C ILE A 4 -32.70 12.05 15.50
N LEU A 5 -31.47 12.54 15.36
CA LEU A 5 -30.60 12.29 14.22
C LEU A 5 -30.23 10.79 14.20
N TYR A 6 -30.73 10.08 13.19
CA TYR A 6 -30.26 8.74 12.86
C TYR A 6 -28.85 8.86 12.29
N THR A 7 -27.83 8.58 13.09
CA THR A 7 -26.49 8.31 12.58
C THR A 7 -26.53 6.95 11.89
N ASN A 8 -26.64 6.94 10.57
CA ASN A 8 -26.28 5.78 9.80
C ASN A 8 -24.77 5.61 9.96
N MET A 9 -24.34 4.81 10.94
CA MET A 9 -23.05 4.15 10.88
C MET A 9 -23.11 3.25 9.65
N VAL A 10 -22.61 3.76 8.52
CA VAL A 10 -22.25 2.90 7.39
C VAL A 10 -21.06 2.09 7.87
N SER A 11 -21.33 0.91 8.41
CA SER A 11 -20.34 -0.16 8.50
C SER A 11 -20.15 -0.71 7.09
N GLY A 12 -19.56 0.09 6.21
CA GLY A 12 -19.20 -0.31 4.86
C GLY A 12 -17.94 -1.17 4.90
N GLN A 13 -18.05 -2.42 5.35
CA GLN A 13 -16.99 -3.40 5.19
C GLN A 13 -17.52 -4.56 4.35
N LEU A 14 -17.45 -4.36 3.04
CA LEU A 14 -17.50 -5.44 2.07
C LEU A 14 -16.13 -6.13 2.08
N ASN A 15 -16.14 -7.38 2.50
CA ASN A 15 -14.98 -8.21 2.77
C ASN A 15 -14.38 -8.74 1.46
N THR A 16 -13.33 -8.11 0.92
CA THR A 16 -12.24 -8.80 0.17
C THR A 16 -10.98 -7.91 0.08
N SER A 17 -10.25 -7.72 1.18
CA SER A 17 -8.97 -6.97 1.18
C SER A 17 -7.85 -7.79 0.52
N GLN A 18 -7.34 -7.35 -0.63
CA GLN A 18 -6.18 -7.95 -1.30
C GLN A 18 -4.89 -7.58 -0.54
N ASN A 19 -4.59 -8.28 0.56
CA ASN A 19 -3.35 -8.14 1.31
C ASN A 19 -2.19 -8.91 0.64
N PRO A 20 -0.92 -8.53 0.82
CA PRO A 20 0.20 -9.33 0.33
C PRO A 20 0.21 -10.70 0.98
N LEU A 21 0.54 -11.74 0.21
CA LEU A 21 0.71 -13.10 0.74
C LEU A 21 1.91 -13.20 1.67
N ALA A 22 2.99 -12.50 1.34
CA ALA A 22 4.20 -12.45 2.14
C ALA A 22 5.00 -11.17 1.88
N ILE A 23 5.70 -10.72 2.92
CA ILE A 23 6.79 -9.75 2.82
C ILE A 23 8.10 -10.51 3.05
N ILE A 24 8.95 -10.55 2.01
CA ILE A 24 10.12 -11.41 1.93
C ILE A 24 11.37 -10.53 1.88
N PRO A 25 12.18 -10.49 2.96
CA PRO A 25 13.50 -9.88 2.91
C PRO A 25 14.41 -10.59 1.90
N THR A 26 15.10 -9.84 1.06
CA THR A 26 15.98 -10.37 0.01
C THR A 26 17.25 -9.54 -0.14
N SER A 27 18.29 -10.11 -0.75
CA SER A 27 19.47 -9.38 -1.22
C SER A 27 19.27 -8.75 -2.61
N ASN A 28 18.21 -9.13 -3.33
CA ASN A 28 17.85 -8.56 -4.61
C ASN A 28 17.11 -7.22 -4.45
N ILE A 29 16.71 -6.58 -5.56
CA ILE A 29 15.97 -5.32 -5.54
C ILE A 29 14.63 -5.44 -4.80
N THR A 30 14.17 -4.32 -4.24
CA THR A 30 12.81 -4.20 -3.72
C THR A 30 11.82 -4.23 -4.89
N ALA A 31 10.82 -5.11 -4.83
CA ALA A 31 9.87 -5.31 -5.91
C ALA A 31 8.54 -5.89 -5.40
N VAL A 32 7.46 -5.48 -6.04
CA VAL A 32 6.12 -6.06 -5.85
C VAL A 32 5.81 -6.95 -7.04
N LYS A 33 5.48 -8.22 -6.79
CA LYS A 33 5.18 -9.20 -7.85
C LYS A 33 3.77 -9.75 -7.68
N GLN A 34 2.89 -9.41 -8.63
CA GLN A 34 1.55 -9.98 -8.73
C GLN A 34 1.56 -11.31 -9.49
N PHE A 35 0.73 -12.22 -9.04
CA PHE A 35 0.44 -13.51 -9.67
C PHE A 35 -0.85 -13.42 -10.50
N GLU A 36 -1.08 -14.38 -11.39
CA GLU A 36 -2.24 -14.39 -12.30
C GLU A 36 -3.59 -14.39 -11.58
N ASN A 37 -3.65 -14.92 -10.36
CA ASN A 37 -4.84 -14.95 -9.51
C ASN A 37 -5.12 -13.62 -8.77
N GLY A 38 -4.29 -12.59 -8.97
CA GLY A 38 -4.43 -11.27 -8.33
C GLY A 38 -3.66 -11.12 -7.02
N GLU A 39 -3.23 -12.22 -6.39
CA GLU A 39 -2.39 -12.19 -5.19
C GLU A 39 -0.99 -11.64 -5.50
N PHE A 40 -0.27 -11.15 -4.49
CA PHE A 40 1.08 -10.62 -4.71
C PHE A 40 2.01 -10.82 -3.52
N ASN A 41 3.30 -10.83 -3.81
CA ASN A 41 4.39 -10.82 -2.82
C ASN A 41 5.14 -9.49 -2.87
N ILE A 42 5.66 -9.09 -1.71
CA ILE A 42 6.55 -7.94 -1.57
C ILE A 42 7.94 -8.49 -1.27
N TYR A 43 8.89 -8.24 -2.15
CA TYR A 43 10.31 -8.50 -1.93
C TYR A 43 10.96 -7.21 -1.48
N VAL A 44 11.68 -7.24 -0.36
CA VAL A 44 12.29 -6.03 0.22
C VAL A 44 13.79 -6.24 0.34
N ASN A 45 14.57 -5.41 -0.35
CA ASN A 45 16.02 -5.43 -0.23
C ASN A 45 16.45 -5.10 1.21
N HIS A 46 17.47 -5.79 1.72
CA HIS A 46 17.96 -5.55 3.09
C HIS A 46 18.47 -4.12 3.32
N ASP A 47 19.14 -3.50 2.36
CA ASP A 47 19.69 -2.15 2.49
C ASP A 47 18.59 -1.09 2.35
N ASP A 48 17.58 -1.34 1.51
CA ASP A 48 16.37 -0.53 1.45
C ASP A 48 15.60 -0.61 2.78
N LEU A 49 15.41 -1.80 3.34
CA LEU A 49 14.76 -1.94 4.65
C LEU A 49 15.50 -1.19 5.77
N LYS A 50 16.85 -1.24 5.76
CA LYS A 50 17.66 -0.42 6.69
C LYS A 50 17.46 1.07 6.44
N ARG A 51 17.39 1.50 5.18
CA ARG A 51 17.10 2.90 4.81
C ARG A 51 15.75 3.33 5.35
N PHE A 52 14.69 2.55 5.12
CA PHE A 52 13.33 2.82 5.58
C PHE A 52 13.26 2.97 7.10
N LYS A 53 13.87 2.03 7.84
CA LYS A 53 13.94 2.09 9.30
C LYS A 53 14.71 3.29 9.82
N ARG A 54 15.79 3.70 9.14
CA ARG A 54 16.59 4.87 9.52
C ARG A 54 15.83 6.18 9.29
N GLN A 55 15.06 6.27 8.20
CA GLN A 55 14.30 7.49 7.88
C GLN A 55 12.93 7.55 8.56
N GLY A 56 12.40 6.41 9.02
CA GLY A 56 11.13 6.31 9.74
C GLY A 56 9.89 6.26 8.84
N PHE A 57 10.06 6.21 7.52
CA PHE A 57 8.95 6.17 6.57
C PHE A 57 9.31 5.35 5.31
N VAL A 58 8.30 5.02 4.52
CA VAL A 58 8.41 4.43 3.18
C VAL A 58 7.53 5.20 2.20
N GLN A 59 7.99 5.38 0.97
CA GLN A 59 7.25 6.05 -0.09
C GLN A 59 6.63 5.06 -1.09
N TYR A 60 5.61 5.50 -1.83
CA TYR A 60 4.99 4.65 -2.86
C TYR A 60 6.00 4.27 -3.96
N GLY A 61 6.87 5.21 -4.36
CA GLY A 61 7.94 4.96 -5.32
C GLY A 61 8.98 3.94 -4.82
N ASP A 62 9.18 3.81 -3.50
CA ASP A 62 10.08 2.79 -2.94
C ASP A 62 9.59 1.36 -3.25
N MET A 63 8.28 1.17 -3.44
CA MET A 63 7.67 -0.10 -3.80
C MET A 63 7.44 -0.26 -5.31
N GLY A 64 7.71 0.78 -6.11
CA GLY A 64 7.60 0.76 -7.56
C GLY A 64 6.45 1.58 -8.15
N ALA A 65 5.72 2.37 -7.35
CA ALA A 65 4.71 3.29 -7.88
C ALA A 65 5.33 4.35 -8.78
N ILE A 66 4.67 4.67 -9.89
CA ILE A 66 5.18 5.63 -10.88
C ILE A 66 4.70 7.04 -10.57
N GLY A 67 3.44 7.20 -10.15
CA GLY A 67 2.90 8.50 -9.78
C GLY A 67 2.71 9.46 -10.97
N ASP A 68 2.45 8.92 -12.17
CA ASP A 68 2.17 9.71 -13.38
C ASP A 68 0.69 10.11 -13.54
N GLY A 69 -0.20 9.54 -12.72
CA GLY A 69 -1.63 9.77 -12.74
C GLY A 69 -2.35 9.06 -13.88
N VAL A 70 -1.68 8.10 -14.52
CA VAL A 70 -2.19 7.33 -15.67
C VAL A 70 -2.15 5.84 -15.37
N LEU A 71 -1.01 5.34 -14.89
CA LEU A 71 -0.84 3.93 -14.56
C LEU A 71 -1.46 3.63 -13.19
N ASP A 72 -2.06 2.45 -13.08
CA ASP A 72 -2.68 2.01 -11.82
C ASP A 72 -1.59 1.64 -10.81
N ASP A 73 -1.40 2.52 -9.83
CA ASP A 73 -0.40 2.38 -8.79
C ASP A 73 -0.95 1.66 -7.53
N MET A 74 -2.20 1.19 -7.57
CA MET A 74 -2.89 0.65 -6.39
C MET A 74 -2.12 -0.49 -5.71
N ILE A 75 -1.57 -1.43 -6.47
CA ILE A 75 -0.81 -2.55 -5.90
C ILE A 75 0.42 -2.08 -5.11
N TYR A 76 1.09 -1.01 -5.57
CA TYR A 76 2.27 -0.45 -4.92
C TYR A 76 1.88 0.37 -3.68
N ILE A 77 0.74 1.06 -3.73
CA ILE A 77 0.18 1.76 -2.57
C ILE A 77 -0.15 0.76 -1.46
N VAL A 78 -0.85 -0.33 -1.77
CA VAL A 78 -1.17 -1.38 -0.78
C VAL A 78 0.09 -2.06 -0.26
N ALA A 79 1.08 -2.31 -1.12
CA ALA A 79 2.36 -2.88 -0.70
C ALA A 79 3.09 -1.97 0.29
N THR A 80 3.09 -0.65 0.02
CA THR A 80 3.72 0.36 0.88
C THR A 80 3.08 0.38 2.26
N HIS A 81 1.75 0.42 2.31
CA HIS A 81 0.99 0.35 3.56
C HIS A 81 1.26 -0.93 4.34
N SER A 82 1.26 -2.08 3.66
CA SER A 82 1.53 -3.37 4.29
C SER A 82 2.93 -3.44 4.92
N LEU A 83 3.93 -2.90 4.23
CA LEU A 83 5.30 -2.82 4.74
C LEU A 83 5.39 -1.88 5.95
N ALA A 84 4.77 -0.71 5.84
CA ALA A 84 4.77 0.31 6.88
C ALA A 84 4.14 -0.21 8.18
N ASN A 85 2.98 -0.88 8.07
CA ASN A 85 2.28 -1.46 9.21
C ASN A 85 3.11 -2.53 9.94
N ILE A 86 3.82 -3.39 9.21
CA ILE A 86 4.64 -4.46 9.81
C ILE A 86 5.87 -3.89 10.52
N TYR A 87 6.48 -2.83 9.99
CA TYR A 87 7.71 -2.27 10.52
C TYR A 87 7.53 -1.02 11.37
N GLY A 88 6.29 -0.56 11.58
CA GLY A 88 5.98 0.66 12.33
C GLY A 88 6.54 1.91 11.68
N LEU A 89 6.45 2.00 10.36
CA LEU A 89 6.92 3.15 9.58
C LEU A 89 5.74 4.03 9.18
N ASP A 90 6.01 5.31 8.93
CA ASP A 90 5.03 6.18 8.27
C ASP A 90 4.97 5.90 6.77
N VAL A 91 3.82 6.18 6.14
CA VAL A 91 3.66 6.17 4.68
C VAL A 91 3.72 7.60 4.15
N LYS A 92 4.46 7.83 3.06
CA LYS A 92 4.52 9.13 2.39
C LYS A 92 4.31 8.99 0.88
N ALA A 93 3.65 9.97 0.29
CA ALA A 93 3.64 10.14 -1.16
C ALA A 93 4.98 10.72 -1.64
N ASP A 94 5.40 10.37 -2.85
CA ASP A 94 6.50 11.03 -3.54
C ASP A 94 6.12 12.48 -3.88
N ASN A 95 7.10 13.39 -3.83
CA ASN A 95 6.83 14.80 -4.03
C ASN A 95 6.40 15.10 -5.48
N GLY A 96 5.23 15.73 -5.64
CA GLY A 96 4.70 16.10 -6.96
C GLY A 96 4.07 14.94 -7.75
N ALA A 97 4.02 13.74 -7.17
CA ALA A 97 3.38 12.58 -7.80
C ALA A 97 1.86 12.70 -7.80
N LYS A 98 1.24 12.12 -8.82
CA LYS A 98 -0.21 11.91 -8.91
C LYS A 98 -0.44 10.42 -9.05
N TYR A 99 -1.16 9.80 -8.13
CA TYR A 99 -1.41 8.37 -8.21
C TYR A 99 -2.80 8.15 -8.78
N TYR A 100 -2.87 7.44 -9.90
CA TYR A 100 -4.14 6.93 -10.38
C TYR A 100 -4.46 5.65 -9.62
N ILE A 101 -5.65 5.65 -9.04
CA ILE A 101 -6.21 4.52 -8.28
C ILE A 101 -7.29 3.94 -9.18
N GLY A 102 -6.99 2.82 -9.84
CA GLY A 102 -7.93 2.16 -10.74
C GLY A 102 -9.15 1.60 -10.01
N ASP A 103 -10.17 1.19 -10.77
CA ASP A 103 -11.44 0.65 -10.25
C ASP A 103 -11.32 -0.74 -9.59
N LYS A 104 -10.10 -1.25 -9.38
CA LYS A 104 -9.85 -2.52 -8.70
C LYS A 104 -9.90 -2.29 -7.19
N GLU A 105 -10.85 -2.94 -6.52
CA GLU A 105 -10.96 -2.85 -5.06
C GLU A 105 -9.70 -3.40 -4.38
N MET A 106 -8.89 -2.50 -3.84
CA MET A 106 -7.80 -2.82 -2.92
C MET A 106 -7.81 -1.81 -1.78
N THR A 107 -7.52 -2.25 -0.57
CA THR A 107 -7.55 -1.40 0.62
C THR A 107 -6.13 -1.11 1.08
N ALA A 108 -5.74 0.16 1.04
CA ALA A 108 -4.61 0.66 1.81
C ALA A 108 -5.09 0.92 3.24
N SER A 109 -4.48 0.25 4.23
CA SER A 109 -4.75 0.45 5.66
C SER A 109 -3.51 0.91 6.39
#